data_AF-A0A6A6UJC5-F1
#
_entry.id   AF-A0A6A6UJC5-F1
#
_cell.length_a   1.000
_cell.length_b   1.000
_cell.length_c   1.000
_cell.angle_alpha   90.00
_cell.angle_beta   90.00
_cell.angle_gamma   90.00
#
_symmetry.space_group_name_H-M   'P 1'
#
loop_
_entity.id
_entity.type
_entity.pdbx_description
1 polymer ?
#
loop_
_entity_poly.entity_id
_entity_poly.type
_entity_poly.pdbx_seq_one_letter_code
_entity_poly.pdbx_strand_id
1 'polypeptide(L)'
;MPNANATNGNPPNLPSNVLLFTPTTQQTAHSLLNGSVFTRLAASGQTEPAQLAEALRSVDESFCLCHRNVILIFDSDAEGKDVQDAHHEHFRVVCLALKDKDINLNVAGCVHDASTALEAGFQLDELNSTSVLVIDLMAEDGEE
;
A
#
# COMPACT_ATOMS: atom_id res chain seq x y z
N MET A 1 -29.37 15.00 -36.63
CA MET A 1 -29.02 14.66 -35.23
C MET A 1 -28.95 13.15 -35.10
N PRO A 2 -27.82 12.60 -34.64
CA PRO A 2 -27.87 11.46 -33.73
C PRO A 2 -27.08 11.74 -32.44
N ASN A 3 -27.73 11.43 -31.32
CA ASN A 3 -27.24 11.60 -29.96
C ASN A 3 -26.43 10.34 -29.58
N ALA A 4 -25.11 10.45 -29.46
CA ALA A 4 -24.28 9.38 -28.93
C ALA A 4 -24.33 9.44 -27.40
N ASN A 5 -24.94 8.41 -26.81
CA ASN A 5 -25.07 8.19 -25.38
C ASN A 5 -23.68 8.04 -24.76
N ALA A 6 -23.24 9.05 -23.99
CA ALA A 6 -22.04 8.98 -23.17
C ALA A 6 -22.32 8.03 -22.00
N THR A 7 -21.73 6.85 -22.02
CA THR A 7 -21.63 5.99 -20.84
C THR A 7 -20.75 6.69 -19.81
N ASN A 8 -21.38 7.38 -18.85
CA ASN A 8 -20.76 7.75 -17.59
C ASN A 8 -20.39 6.45 -16.86
N GLY A 9 -19.16 5.98 -17.10
CA GLY A 9 -18.57 4.87 -16.37
C GLY A 9 -18.33 5.28 -14.93
N ASN A 10 -19.31 5.04 -14.07
CA ASN A 10 -19.08 5.09 -12.63
C ASN A 10 -18.04 3.98 -12.35
N PRO A 11 -16.87 4.28 -11.75
CA PRO A 11 -15.92 3.24 -11.41
C PRO A 11 -16.62 2.23 -10.47
N PRO A 12 -16.32 0.92 -10.60
CA PRO A 12 -16.89 -0.08 -9.72
C PRO A 12 -16.65 0.34 -8.26
N ASN A 13 -17.72 0.44 -7.46
CA ASN A 13 -17.62 0.70 -6.03
C ASN A 13 -17.01 -0.52 -5.36
N LEU A 14 -15.68 -0.51 -5.19
CA LEU A 14 -14.98 -1.48 -4.39
C LEU A 14 -15.30 -1.24 -2.90
N PRO A 15 -15.33 -2.30 -2.07
CA PRO A 15 -15.38 -2.13 -0.62
C PRO A 15 -14.25 -1.23 -0.12
N SER A 16 -14.48 -0.52 0.99
CA SER A 16 -13.52 0.46 1.53
C SER A 16 -12.19 -0.16 1.99
N ASN A 17 -12.17 -1.46 2.25
CA ASN A 17 -10.99 -2.24 2.59
C ASN A 17 -10.29 -2.85 1.36
N VAL A 18 -10.80 -2.61 0.16
CA VAL A 18 -10.24 -3.17 -1.09
C VAL A 18 -9.64 -2.05 -1.95
N LEU A 19 -8.44 -2.30 -2.46
CA LEU A 19 -7.72 -1.44 -3.38
C LEU A 19 -7.31 -2.24 -4.61
N LEU A 20 -7.52 -1.66 -5.79
CA LEU A 20 -6.87 -2.14 -7.00
C LEU A 20 -5.54 -1.41 -7.18
N PHE A 21 -4.43 -2.08 -6.85
CA PHE A 21 -3.10 -1.52 -7.04
C PHE A 21 -2.61 -1.80 -8.46
N THR A 22 -2.35 -0.74 -9.23
CA THR A 22 -1.85 -0.82 -10.61
C THR A 22 -0.59 0.05 -10.74
N PRO A 23 0.57 -0.46 -10.29
CA PRO A 23 1.82 0.29 -10.32
C PRO A 23 2.28 0.58 -11.76
N THR A 24 3.18 1.55 -11.92
CA THR A 24 3.72 1.94 -13.23
C THR A 24 4.50 0.81 -13.90
N THR A 25 5.10 -0.09 -13.11
CA THR A 25 5.89 -1.20 -13.63
C THR A 25 5.32 -2.56 -13.21
N GLN A 26 5.33 -3.52 -14.15
CA GLN A 26 5.03 -4.93 -13.86
C GLN A 26 5.93 -5.50 -12.76
N GLN A 27 7.19 -5.05 -12.70
CA GLN A 27 8.12 -5.51 -11.67
C GLN A 27 7.63 -5.15 -10.27
N THR A 28 7.04 -3.98 -10.07
CA THR A 28 6.46 -3.59 -8.77
C THR A 28 5.32 -4.51 -8.35
N ALA A 29 4.42 -4.84 -9.28
CA ALA A 29 3.33 -5.79 -9.00
C ALA A 29 3.88 -7.17 -8.63
N HIS A 30 4.92 -7.63 -9.35
CA HIS A 30 5.61 -8.87 -9.06
C HIS A 30 6.33 -8.84 -7.70
N SER A 31 7.00 -7.75 -7.34
CA SER A 31 7.67 -7.59 -6.05
C SER A 31 6.68 -7.58 -4.89
N LEU A 32 5.51 -6.97 -5.05
CA LEU A 32 4.44 -7.02 -4.04
C LEU A 32 3.92 -8.45 -3.83
N LEU A 33 3.65 -9.18 -4.91
CA LEU A 33 3.12 -10.55 -4.85
C LEU A 33 4.16 -11.55 -4.32
N ASN A 34 5.44 -11.33 -4.59
CA ASN A 34 6.54 -12.22 -4.20
C ASN A 34 7.41 -11.63 -3.07
N GLY A 35 6.89 -10.66 -2.33
CA GLY A 35 7.58 -10.08 -1.19
C GLY A 35 7.92 -11.15 -0.15
N SER A 36 9.12 -11.05 0.43
CA SER A 36 9.59 -11.93 1.50
C SER A 36 9.56 -11.25 2.87
N VAL A 37 9.41 -9.93 2.89
CA VAL A 37 9.30 -9.15 4.12
C VAL A 37 8.36 -7.97 3.89
N PHE A 38 7.49 -7.72 4.87
CA PHE A 38 6.41 -6.76 4.81
C PHE A 38 6.33 -5.94 6.10
N THR A 39 6.08 -4.64 5.99
CA THR A 39 5.81 -3.77 7.13
C THR A 39 4.55 -2.96 6.88
N ARG A 40 3.57 -3.11 7.77
CA ARG A 40 2.35 -2.29 7.81
C ARG A 40 2.59 -1.11 8.74
N LEU A 41 2.35 0.10 8.27
CA LEU A 41 2.28 1.29 9.11
C LEU A 41 0.88 1.88 9.06
N ALA A 42 0.27 2.06 10.22
CA ALA A 42 -1.00 2.76 10.35
C ALA A 42 -0.73 4.20 10.75
N ALA A 43 -1.17 5.16 9.95
CA ALA A 43 -1.23 6.57 10.34
C ALA A 43 -2.30 6.77 11.42
N SER A 44 -2.14 7.80 12.24
CA SER A 44 -3.10 8.15 13.28
C SER A 44 -4.49 8.47 12.70
N GLY A 45 -5.54 8.27 13.48
CA GLY A 45 -6.91 8.64 13.08
C GLY A 45 -7.14 10.16 12.91
N GLN A 46 -6.15 10.99 13.24
CA GLN A 46 -6.17 12.44 12.99
C GLN A 46 -5.59 12.81 11.62
N THR A 47 -4.97 11.86 10.92
CA THR A 47 -4.34 12.08 9.62
C THR A 47 -5.38 11.87 8.52
N GLU A 48 -5.57 12.85 7.65
CA GLU A 48 -6.44 12.68 6.49
C GLU A 48 -5.75 11.82 5.41
N PRO A 49 -6.47 10.94 4.67
CA PRO A 49 -5.87 10.14 3.60
C PRO A 49 -5.11 10.98 2.56
N ALA A 50 -5.60 12.17 2.25
CA ALA A 50 -4.95 13.10 1.32
C ALA A 50 -3.62 13.64 1.86
N GLN A 51 -3.51 13.86 3.17
CA GLN A 51 -2.26 14.28 3.81
C GLN A 51 -1.22 13.16 3.76
N LEU A 52 -1.65 11.92 4.00
CA LEU A 52 -0.79 10.75 3.88
C LEU A 52 -0.30 10.53 2.43
N ALA A 53 -1.21 10.62 1.46
CA ALA A 53 -0.85 10.51 0.05
C ALA A 53 0.16 11.59 -0.39
N GLU A 54 0.00 12.83 0.08
CA GLU A 54 0.96 13.91 -0.20
C GLU A 54 2.32 13.68 0.47
N ALA A 55 2.36 13.06 1.66
CA ALA A 55 3.61 12.69 2.31
C ALA A 55 4.38 11.65 1.51
N LEU A 56 3.66 10.68 0.93
CA LEU A 56 4.26 9.59 0.17
C LEU A 56 4.52 9.92 -1.31
N ARG A 57 4.20 11.14 -1.77
CA ARG A 57 4.38 11.55 -3.17
C ARG A 57 5.83 11.46 -3.66
N SER A 58 6.80 11.55 -2.75
CA SER A 58 8.23 11.41 -3.05
C SER A 58 8.80 10.02 -2.76
N VAL A 59 7.98 9.10 -2.24
CA VAL A 59 8.37 7.71 -1.97
C VAL A 59 8.14 6.90 -3.24
N ASP A 60 9.07 6.00 -3.55
CA ASP A 60 8.96 5.13 -4.72
C ASP A 60 7.91 4.05 -4.47
N GLU A 61 6.98 3.90 -5.42
CA GLU A 61 5.94 2.86 -5.38
C GLU A 61 6.52 1.45 -5.58
N SER A 62 7.78 1.31 -5.99
CA SER A 62 8.46 0.02 -6.20
C SER A 62 8.53 -0.86 -4.95
N PHE A 63 8.46 -0.25 -3.75
CA PHE A 63 8.48 -0.93 -2.45
C PHE A 63 7.37 -0.43 -1.50
N CYS A 64 6.49 0.46 -1.95
CA CYS A 64 5.54 1.16 -1.09
C CYS A 64 4.15 1.24 -1.72
N LEU A 65 3.14 0.86 -0.94
CA LEU A 65 1.73 0.97 -1.25
C LEU A 65 1.03 1.79 -0.17
N CYS A 66 0.16 2.72 -0.56
CA CYS A 66 -0.70 3.45 0.36
C CYS A 66 -2.17 3.14 0.09
N HIS A 67 -2.91 2.80 1.15
CA HIS A 67 -4.36 2.63 1.11
C HIS A 67 -4.99 3.30 2.33
N ARG A 68 -5.85 4.31 2.12
CA ARG A 68 -6.47 5.12 3.18
C ARG A 68 -5.41 5.71 4.13
N ASN A 69 -5.37 5.24 5.37
CA ASN A 69 -4.45 5.67 6.42
C ASN A 69 -3.36 4.62 6.69
N VAL A 70 -3.18 3.68 5.77
CA VAL A 70 -2.28 2.54 5.95
C VAL A 70 -1.27 2.54 4.82
N ILE A 71 -0.04 2.19 5.19
CA ILE A 71 1.10 2.06 4.30
C ILE A 71 1.57 0.62 4.40
N LEU A 72 1.76 -0.03 3.26
CA LEU A 72 2.40 -1.33 3.16
C LEU A 72 3.75 -1.14 2.48
N ILE A 73 4.80 -1.47 3.20
CA ILE A 73 6.17 -1.55 2.69
C ILE A 73 6.44 -3.02 2.40
N PHE A 74 6.99 -3.33 1.23
CA PHE A 74 7.24 -4.69 0.80
C PHE A 74 8.58 -4.77 0.08
N ASP A 75 9.32 -5.81 0.38
CA ASP A 75 10.58 -6.12 -0.29
C ASP A 75 10.64 -7.61 -0.61
N SER A 76 11.08 -7.91 -1.83
CA SER A 76 11.32 -9.26 -2.31
C SER A 76 12.82 -9.51 -2.37
N ASP A 77 13.24 -10.74 -2.09
CA ASP A 77 14.64 -11.15 -2.25
C ASP A 77 15.10 -10.91 -3.70
N ALA A 78 16.02 -9.97 -3.86
CA ALA A 78 16.65 -9.64 -5.13
C ALA A 78 18.08 -10.20 -5.08
N GLU A 79 18.41 -11.05 -6.06
CA GLU A 79 19.62 -11.88 -6.07
C GLU A 79 20.87 -11.12 -5.55
N GLY A 80 21.37 -11.55 -4.38
CA GLY A 80 22.65 -11.10 -3.82
C GLY A 80 22.61 -9.87 -2.90
N LYS A 81 21.43 -9.37 -2.50
CA LYS A 81 21.30 -8.34 -1.44
C LYS A 81 20.63 -8.92 -0.20
N ASP A 82 21.04 -8.44 0.97
CA ASP A 82 20.30 -8.68 2.20
C ASP A 82 18.97 -7.92 2.13
N VAL A 83 17.89 -8.66 1.87
CA VAL A 83 16.54 -8.12 1.74
C VAL A 83 16.09 -7.36 3.00
N GLN A 84 16.60 -7.77 4.17
CA GLN A 84 16.22 -7.16 5.44
C GLN A 84 16.87 -5.79 5.60
N ASP A 85 18.14 -5.63 5.20
CA ASP A 85 18.80 -4.32 5.19
C ASP A 85 18.14 -3.35 4.20
N ALA A 86 17.76 -3.84 3.01
CA ALA A 86 17.03 -3.03 2.03
C ALA A 86 15.67 -2.58 2.58
N HIS A 87 14.92 -3.50 3.19
CA HIS A 87 13.62 -3.20 3.79
C HIS A 87 13.69 -2.19 4.93
N HIS A 88 14.72 -2.28 5.78
CA HIS A 88 14.93 -1.30 6.84
C HIS A 88 15.24 0.10 6.30
N GLU A 89 15.97 0.20 5.18
CA GLU A 89 16.20 1.50 4.54
C GLU A 89 14.91 2.04 3.91
N HIS A 90 14.10 1.20 3.26
CA HIS A 90 12.79 1.60 2.75
C HIS A 90 11.84 2.05 3.88
N PHE A 91 11.80 1.32 4.98
CA PHE A 91 11.10 1.71 6.20
C PHE A 91 11.57 3.06 6.73
N ARG A 92 12.88 3.30 6.76
CA ARG A 92 13.46 4.58 7.16
C ARG A 92 13.02 5.71 6.23
N VAL A 93 13.05 5.51 4.92
CA VAL A 93 12.62 6.49 3.91
C VAL A 93 11.16 6.87 4.13
N VAL A 94 10.27 5.88 4.32
CA VAL A 94 8.85 6.13 4.60
C VAL A 94 8.69 6.91 5.91
N CYS A 95 9.34 6.49 7.00
CA CYS A 95 9.28 7.19 8.28
C CYS A 95 9.75 8.65 8.19
N LEU A 96 10.79 8.94 7.39
CA LEU A 96 11.25 10.31 7.16
C LEU A 96 10.20 11.14 6.41
N ALA A 97 9.58 10.57 5.38
CA ALA A 97 8.53 11.25 4.61
C ALA A 97 7.31 11.59 5.49
N LEU A 98 6.91 10.69 6.39
CA LEU A 98 5.83 10.93 7.35
C LEU A 98 6.20 12.02 8.36
N LYS A 99 7.44 11.96 8.88
CA LYS A 99 7.95 12.94 9.85
C LYS A 99 8.00 14.35 9.26
N ASP A 100 8.41 14.49 8.00
CA ASP A 100 8.47 15.78 7.30
C ASP A 100 7.08 16.43 7.14
N LYS A 101 6.01 15.66 7.26
CA LYS A 101 4.61 16.12 7.22
C LYS A 101 3.91 16.10 8.58
N ASP A 102 4.64 15.87 9.66
CA ASP A 102 4.14 15.79 11.04
C ASP A 102 3.03 14.72 11.20
N ILE A 103 3.16 13.61 10.46
CA ILE A 103 2.23 12.48 10.52
C ILE A 103 2.68 11.51 11.60
N ASN A 104 1.79 11.26 12.56
CA ASN A 104 2.01 10.29 13.63
C ASN A 104 1.47 8.91 13.24
N LEU A 105 2.11 7.87 13.79
CA LEU A 105 1.68 6.48 13.61
C LEU A 105 0.80 6.01 14.77
N ASN A 106 -0.23 5.23 14.45
CA ASN A 106 -0.95 4.40 15.40
C ASN A 106 -0.20 3.08 15.60
N VAL A 107 0.59 3.00 16.67
CA VAL A 107 1.45 1.85 16.98
C VAL A 107 0.65 0.54 17.09
N ALA A 108 -0.60 0.58 17.53
CA ALA A 108 -1.44 -0.61 17.65
C ALA A 108 -1.84 -1.22 16.30
N GLY A 109 -1.83 -0.43 15.22
CA GLY A 109 -2.13 -0.87 13.87
C GLY A 109 -0.90 -1.17 13.01
N CYS A 110 0.31 -1.04 13.57
CA CYS A 110 1.55 -1.33 12.87
C CYS A 110 1.94 -2.80 13.01
N VAL A 111 2.53 -3.36 11.96
CA VAL A 111 3.16 -4.68 11.94
C VAL A 111 4.53 -4.53 11.29
N HIS A 112 5.57 -5.05 11.92
CA HIS A 112 6.95 -4.92 11.44
C HIS A 112 7.49 -6.28 11.02
N ASP A 113 8.20 -6.29 9.88
CA ASP A 113 8.98 -7.42 9.37
C ASP A 113 8.21 -8.74 9.32
N ALA A 114 6.93 -8.66 8.92
CA ALA A 114 6.11 -9.83 8.66
C ALA A 114 6.67 -10.61 7.47
N SER A 115 6.67 -11.94 7.57
CA SER A 115 7.23 -12.81 6.53
C SER A 115 6.28 -13.01 5.35
N THR A 116 5.01 -12.64 5.53
CA THR A 116 3.98 -12.72 4.49
C THR A 116 3.07 -11.49 4.54
N ALA A 117 2.44 -11.15 3.42
CA ALA A 117 1.42 -10.10 3.37
C ALA A 117 0.25 -10.37 4.33
N LEU A 118 -0.11 -11.65 4.53
CA LEU A 118 -1.17 -12.06 5.44
C LEU A 118 -0.85 -11.72 6.90
N GLU A 119 0.39 -11.98 7.33
CA GLU A 119 0.88 -11.58 8.65
C GLU A 119 0.92 -10.06 8.82
N ALA A 120 1.16 -9.31 7.74
CA ALA A 120 1.05 -7.86 7.70
C ALA A 120 -0.40 -7.35 7.65
N GLY A 121 -1.41 -8.23 7.66
CA GLY A 121 -2.82 -7.88 7.66
C GLY A 121 -3.41 -7.62 6.27
N PHE A 122 -2.80 -8.15 5.21
CA PHE A 122 -3.26 -7.99 3.84
C PHE A 122 -3.45 -9.33 3.12
N GLN A 123 -4.51 -9.42 2.31
CA GLN A 123 -4.62 -10.46 1.30
C GLN A 123 -4.33 -9.84 -0.08
N LEU A 124 -3.47 -10.50 -0.84
CA LEU A 124 -3.08 -10.10 -2.18
C LEU A 124 -3.59 -11.13 -3.19
N ASP A 125 -4.13 -10.67 -4.31
CA ASP A 125 -4.53 -11.54 -5.43
C ASP A 125 -4.09 -10.92 -6.76
N GLU A 126 -3.52 -11.72 -7.64
CA GLU A 126 -3.10 -11.26 -8.96
C GLU A 126 -4.33 -11.13 -9.86
N LEU A 127 -4.67 -9.90 -10.25
CA LEU A 127 -5.75 -9.70 -11.21
C LEU A 127 -5.25 -9.89 -12.64
N ASN A 128 -4.07 -9.33 -12.92
CA ASN A 128 -3.32 -9.50 -14.15
C ASN A 128 -1.85 -9.16 -13.89
N SER A 129 -1.01 -9.29 -14.92
CA SER A 129 0.44 -9.06 -14.84
C SER A 129 0.88 -7.66 -14.39
N THR A 130 -0.03 -6.69 -14.31
CA THR A 130 0.25 -5.30 -13.92
C THR A 130 -0.63 -4.80 -12.77
N SER A 131 -1.56 -5.62 -12.28
CA SER A 131 -2.54 -5.19 -11.27
C SER A 131 -2.72 -6.25 -10.21
N VAL A 132 -2.68 -5.80 -8.95
CA VAL A 132 -2.89 -6.63 -7.76
C VAL A 132 -4.12 -6.13 -7.04
N LEU A 133 -5.04 -7.04 -6.72
CA LEU A 133 -6.12 -6.79 -5.79
C LEU A 133 -5.55 -6.87 -4.37
N VAL A 134 -5.67 -5.79 -3.62
CA VAL A 134 -5.18 -5.69 -2.24
C VAL A 134 -6.37 -5.55 -1.32
N ILE A 135 -6.48 -6.44 -0.34
CA ILE A 135 -7.55 -6.46 0.65
C ILE A 135 -6.90 -6.21 2.01
N ASP A 136 -7.24 -5.08 2.65
CA ASP A 136 -6.87 -4.79 4.03
C ASP A 136 -7.78 -5.58 4.97
N LEU A 137 -7.20 -6.55 5.70
CA LEU A 137 -7.91 -7.40 6.65
C LEU A 137 -8.00 -6.77 8.04
N MET A 138 -7.22 -5.72 8.29
CA MET A 138 -7.19 -4.97 9.53
C MET A 138 -7.86 -3.61 9.39
N ALA A 139 -8.50 -3.33 8.26
CA ALA A 139 -9.37 -2.18 8.13
C ALA A 139 -10.52 -2.35 9.13
N GLU A 140 -10.63 -1.42 10.08
CA GLU A 140 -11.84 -1.35 10.90
C GLU A 140 -13.01 -1.07 9.95
N ASP A 141 -13.98 -1.98 9.95
CA ASP A 141 -15.28 -1.74 9.32
C ASP A 141 -15.77 -0.42 9.90
N GLY A 142 -15.98 0.57 9.03
CA GLY A 142 -16.52 1.85 9.47
C GLY A 142 -17.82 1.54 10.19
N GLU A 143 -17.83 1.72 11.51
CA GLU A 143 -19.06 1.70 12.29
C GLU A 143 -20.01 2.71 11.63
N GLU A 144 -21.15 2.21 11.15
CA GLU A 144 -22.24 3.00 10.55
C GLU A 144 -22.75 4.10 11.49
#